data_AF-A0A353Q5H3-F1
#
_entry.id   AF-A0A353Q5H3-F1
#
_cell.length_a   1.000
_cell.length_b   1.000
_cell.length_c   1.000
_cell.angle_alpha   90.00
_cell.angle_beta   90.00
_cell.angle_gamma   90.00
#
_symmetry.space_group_name_H-M   'P 1'
#
loop_
_entity.id
_entity.type
_entity.pdbx_description
1 polymer ?
#
loop_
_entity_poly.entity_id
_entity_poly.type
_entity_poly.pdbx_seq_one_letter_code
_entity_poly.pdbx_strand_id
1 'polypeptide(L)' 'MKRKIEDYTPIPGFLDLREFVIPKTEFLKLWNMQRYLSKCEENREEGKYKDSPDELDKIRRLSAEYQQALFSYPKYL' A
#
# COMPACT_ATOMS: atom_id res chain seq x y z
N MET A 1 7.55 -15.25 -8.13
CA MET A 1 6.20 -15.51 -8.66
C MET A 1 5.51 -14.18 -8.94
N LYS A 2 4.89 -14.00 -10.11
CA LYS A 2 3.99 -12.88 -10.36
C LYS A 2 2.70 -13.11 -9.55
N ARG A 3 2.33 -12.18 -8.67
CA ARG A 3 1.09 -12.27 -7.87
C ARG A 3 -0.11 -12.24 -8.80
N LYS A 4 -1.15 -13.01 -8.46
CA LYS A 4 -2.44 -12.96 -9.15
C LYS A 4 -3.45 -12.24 -8.27
N ILE A 5 -4.41 -11.55 -8.89
CA ILE A 5 -5.45 -10.80 -8.15
C ILE A 5 -6.29 -11.74 -7.25
N GLU A 6 -6.47 -13.00 -7.66
CA GLU A 6 -7.16 -14.03 -6.87
C GLU A 6 -6.50 -14.33 -5.52
N ASP A 7 -5.21 -14.04 -5.37
CA ASP A 7 -4.47 -14.22 -4.11
C ASP A 7 -4.60 -13.00 -3.16
N TYR A 8 -5.36 -11.98 -3.55
CA TYR A 8 -5.50 -10.74 -2.79
C TYR A 8 -6.25 -10.98 -1.48
N THR A 9 -5.63 -10.55 -0.39
CA THR A 9 -6.23 -10.48 0.95
C THR A 9 -6.11 -9.05 1.46
N PRO A 10 -7.19 -8.47 2.04
CA PRO A 10 -7.13 -7.15 2.66
C PRO A 10 -6.06 -7.11 3.76
N ILE A 11 -5.31 -6.02 3.80
CA ILE A 11 -4.23 -5.82 4.76
C ILE A 11 -4.73 -4.87 5.85
N PRO A 12 -4.69 -5.25 7.14
CA PRO A 12 -5.10 -4.38 8.24
C PRO A 12 -4.42 -3.01 8.17
N GLY A 13 -5.18 -1.96 8.44
CA GLY A 13 -4.71 -0.57 8.33
C GLY A 13 -4.79 0.04 6.93
N PHE A 14 -5.19 -0.73 5.91
CA PHE A 14 -5.44 -0.24 4.56
C PHE A 14 -6.88 -0.47 4.11
N LEU A 15 -7.33 0.32 3.14
CA LEU A 15 -8.63 0.11 2.49
C LEU A 15 -8.60 -1.17 1.63
N ASP A 16 -9.70 -1.92 1.61
CA ASP A 16 -9.83 -3.09 0.75
C ASP A 16 -9.87 -2.62 -0.72
N LEU A 17 -8.89 -3.04 -1.53
CA LEU A 17 -8.80 -2.62 -2.94
C LEU A 17 -9.97 -3.14 -3.78
N ARG A 18 -10.71 -4.15 -3.31
CA ARG A 18 -11.90 -4.68 -3.98
C ARG A 18 -13.09 -3.72 -3.88
N GLU A 19 -13.05 -2.75 -2.97
CA GLU A 19 -14.05 -1.68 -2.88
C GLU A 19 -13.94 -0.66 -4.02
N PHE A 20 -12.92 -0.76 -4.88
CA PHE A 20 -12.63 0.24 -5.91
C PHE A 20 -12.63 -0.37 -7.31
N VAL A 21 -13.04 0.42 -8.30
CA VAL A 21 -12.97 0.06 -9.72
C VAL A 21 -11.54 0.30 -10.24
N ILE A 22 -10.63 -0.62 -9.96
CA ILE A 22 -9.20 -0.49 -10.31
C ILE A 22 -8.83 -1.42 -11.48
N PRO A 23 -8.17 -0.92 -12.55
CA PRO A 23 -7.60 -1.77 -13.59
C PRO A 23 -6.59 -2.78 -13.03
N LYS A 24 -6.54 -3.99 -13.61
CA LYS A 24 -5.70 -5.10 -13.11
C LYS A 24 -4.24 -4.75 -12.83
N THR A 25 -3.61 -3.96 -13.71
CA THR A 25 -2.21 -3.53 -13.54
C THR A 25 -2.03 -2.61 -12.34
N GLU A 26 -2.92 -1.65 -12.18
CA GLU A 26 -2.91 -0.70 -11.05
C GLU A 26 -3.29 -1.38 -9.74
N PHE A 27 -4.21 -2.35 -9.78
CA PHE A 27 -4.57 -3.16 -8.61
C PHE A 27 -3.34 -3.86 -8.04
N LEU A 28 -2.57 -4.54 -8.89
CA LEU A 28 -1.34 -5.23 -8.47
C LEU A 28 -0.29 -4.25 -7.93
N LYS A 29 -0.17 -3.06 -8.53
CA LYS A 29 0.74 -2.01 -8.07
C LYS A 29 0.35 -1.50 -6.69
N LEU A 30 -0.91 -1.12 -6.50
CA LEU A 30 -1.44 -0.66 -5.21
C LEU A 30 -1.35 -1.74 -4.13
N TRP A 31 -1.62 -3.00 -4.48
CA TRP A 31 -1.44 -4.11 -3.54
C TRP A 31 0.02 -4.27 -3.11
N ASN A 32 0.97 -4.14 -4.05
CA ASN A 32 2.39 -4.17 -3.73
C ASN A 32 2.78 -3.01 -2.79
N MET A 33 2.20 -1.82 -2.99
CA MET A 33 2.40 -0.67 -2.10
C MET A 33 1.84 -0.95 -0.70
N GLN A 34 0.61 -1.45 -0.57
CA GLN A 34 0.02 -1.82 0.74
C GLN A 34 0.94 -2.80 1.49
N ARG A 35 1.43 -3.84 0.82
CA ARG A 35 2.35 -4.83 1.43
C ARG A 35 3.66 -4.21 1.88
N TYR A 36 4.24 -3.35 1.05
CA TYR A 36 5.50 -2.70 1.38
C TYR A 36 5.32 -1.75 2.57
N LEU A 37 4.30 -0.90 2.54
CA LEU A 37 3.98 0.03 3.62
C LEU A 37 3.64 -0.71 4.93
N SER A 38 2.89 -1.80 4.87
CA SER A 38 2.64 -2.68 6.03
C SER A 38 3.95 -3.19 6.62
N LYS A 39 4.90 -3.63 5.78
CA LYS A 39 6.20 -4.12 6.27
C LYS A 39 7.04 -2.99 6.86
N CYS A 40 6.93 -1.79 6.30
CA CYS A 40 7.56 -0.60 6.86
C CYS A 40 6.99 -0.27 8.25
N GLU A 41 5.68 -0.37 8.46
CA GLU A 41 5.13 -0.12 9.79
C GLU A 41 5.64 -1.14 10.82
N GLU A 42 5.66 -2.44 10.48
CA GLU A 42 6.28 -3.47 11.34
C GLU A 42 7.75 -3.14 11.66
N ASN A 43 8.54 -2.78 10.65
CA ASN A 43 9.94 -2.42 10.85
C ASN A 43 10.10 -1.16 11.73
N ARG A 44 9.17 -0.21 11.64
CA ARG A 44 9.15 1.00 12.46
C ARG A 44 8.85 0.66 13.92
N GLU A 45 7.89 -0.22 14.17
CA GLU A 45 7.57 -0.74 15.52
C GLU A 45 8.77 -1.49 16.12
N GLU A 46 9.52 -2.24 15.29
CA GLU A 46 10.77 -2.90 15.67
C GLU A 46 11.97 -1.92 15.84
N GLY A 47 11.76 -0.61 15.60
CA GLY A 47 12.78 0.42 15.79
C GLY A 47 13.83 0.53 14.67
N LYS A 48 13.64 -0.13 13.52
CA LYS A 48 14.64 -0.17 12.43
C LYS A 48 14.91 1.15 11.73
N TYR A 49 14.04 2.15 11.90
CA TYR A 49 14.18 3.46 11.28
C TYR A 49 14.56 4.58 12.25
N LYS A 50 14.93 4.24 13.49
CA LYS A 50 15.22 5.23 14.55
C LYS A 50 16.23 6.28 14.13
N ASP A 51 17.26 5.87 13.38
CA ASP A 51 18.36 6.73 12.93
C ASP A 51 18.32 6.94 11.40
N SER A 52 17.17 6.78 10.77
CA SER A 52 17.00 6.87 9.30
C SER A 52 15.83 7.76 8.90
N PRO A 53 15.90 9.08 9.20
CA PRO A 53 14.81 10.01 8.90
C PRO A 53 14.49 10.12 7.40
N ASP A 54 15.49 9.97 6.54
CA ASP A 54 15.29 9.99 5.08
C ASP A 54 14.46 8.80 4.59
N GLU A 55 14.64 7.63 5.19
CA GLU A 55 13.82 6.45 4.88
C GLU A 55 12.37 6.67 5.35
N LEU A 56 12.17 7.28 6.52
CA LEU A 56 10.83 7.66 6.98
C LEU A 56 10.16 8.67 6.04
N ASP A 57 10.89 9.64 5.50
CA ASP A 57 10.32 10.59 4.52
C ASP A 57 9.93 9.90 3.21
N LYS A 58 10.76 8.96 2.72
CA LYS A 58 10.42 8.15 1.53
C LYS A 58 9.16 7.33 1.75
N ILE A 59 9.04 6.65 2.90
CA ILE A 59 7.86 5.86 3.26
C ILE A 59 6.62 6.77 3.33
N ARG A 60 6.76 7.96 3.94
CA ARG A 60 5.68 8.96 4.03
C ARG A 60 5.21 9.40 2.64
N ARG A 61 6.12 9.72 1.72
CA ARG A 61 5.78 10.10 0.34
C ARG A 61 5.08 8.96 -0.40
N LEU A 62 5.58 7.74 -0.26
CA LEU A 62 4.96 6.57 -0.88
C LEU A 62 3.54 6.32 -0.35
N SER A 63 3.32 6.53 0.95
CA SER A 63 1.98 6.47 1.56
C SER A 63 1.04 7.52 0.97
N ALA A 64 1.52 8.76 0.78
CA ALA A 64 0.74 9.82 0.15
C ALA A 64 0.41 9.51 -1.33
N GLU A 65 1.38 9.01 -2.09
CA GLU A 65 1.17 8.58 -3.48
C GLU A 65 0.13 7.46 -3.58
N TYR A 66 0.18 6.48 -2.66
CA TYR A 66 -0.79 5.40 -2.58
C TYR A 66 -2.22 5.95 -2.34
N GLN A 67 -2.37 6.84 -1.36
CA GLN A 67 -3.67 7.46 -1.05
C GLN A 67 -4.20 8.31 -2.21
N GLN A 68 -3.33 9.11 -2.83
CA GLN A 68 -3.70 9.92 -3.99
C GLN A 68 -4.14 9.06 -5.18
N ALA A 69 -3.43 7.94 -5.43
CA ALA A 69 -3.81 7.01 -6.48
C ALA A 69 -5.18 6.39 -6.22
N LEU A 70 -5.51 6.02 -4.98
CA LEU A 70 -6.84 5.50 -4.63
C LEU A 70 -7.98 6.48 -4.91
N PHE A 71 -7.78 7.78 -4.67
CA PHE A 71 -8.80 8.80 -4.98
C PHE A 71 -9.08 8.95 -6.48
N SER A 72 -8.22 8.41 -7.33
CA SER A 72 -8.44 8.40 -8.78
C SER A 72 -9.41 7.31 -9.23
N TYR A 73 -9.83 6.41 -8.33
CA TYR A 73 -10.72 5.30 -8.66
C TYR A 73 -12.07 5.43 -7.94
N PRO A 74 -13.20 5.24 -8.65
CA PRO A 74 -14.52 5.17 -8.03
C PRO A 74 -14.60 4.03 -7.03
N LYS A 75 -15.34 4.24 -5.94
CA LYS A 75 -15.74 3.16 -5.04
C LYS A 75 -17.00 2.48 -5.55
N TYR A 76 -17.13 1.17 -5.34
CA TYR A 76 -18.41 0.48 -5.38
C TYR A 76 -19.24 1.00 -4.19
N LEU A 77 -20.27 1.80 -4.48
CA LEU A 77 -21.25 2.28 -3.50
C LEU A 77 -22.21 1.16 -3.09
#